data_AF-A3JLS8-F1
#
_entry.id   AF-A3JLS8-F1
#
_cell.length_a   1.000
_cell.length_b   1.000
_cell.length_c   1.000
_cell.angle_alpha   90.00
_cell.angle_beta   90.00
_cell.angle_gamma   90.00
#
_symmetry.space_group_name_H-M   'P 1'
#
loop_
_entity.id
_entity.type
_entity.pdbx_description
1 polymer ?
#
loop_
_entity_poly.entity_id
_entity_poly.type
_entity_poly.pdbx_seq_one_letter_code
_entity_poly.pdbx_strand_id
1 'polypeptide(L)' 'MKHFGPPHVIVTDLLRSYGAAMKVIGNADRQETGRWINN' A
#
# COMPACT_ATOMS: atom_id res chain seq x y z
N MET A 1 -13.52 9.60 16.33
CA MET A 1 -12.91 8.72 15.29
C MET A 1 -11.76 7.98 15.94
N LYS A 2 -11.64 6.65 15.74
CA LYS A 2 -10.49 5.90 16.28
C LYS A 2 -9.29 6.13 15.36
N HIS A 3 -8.18 6.61 15.93
CA HIS A 3 -6.91 6.70 15.22
C HIS A 3 -6.17 5.37 15.42
N PHE A 4 -5.96 4.66 14.33
CA PHE A 4 -5.03 3.55 14.30
C PHE A 4 -3.67 4.09 13.86
N GLY A 5 -2.59 3.59 14.46
CA GLY A 5 -1.23 3.96 14.07
C GLY A 5 -0.95 3.61 12.60
N PRO A 6 0.22 3.99 12.08
CA PRO A 6 0.57 3.73 10.69
C PRO A 6 0.57 2.22 10.38
N PRO A 7 0.04 1.79 9.22
CA PRO A 7 -0.01 0.39 8.84
C PRO A 7 1.40 -0.17 8.66
N HIS A 8 1.64 -1.42 9.05
CA HIS A 8 2.94 -2.06 8.86
C HIS A 8 3.15 -2.45 7.39
N VAL A 9 2.09 -2.92 6.74
CA VAL A 9 2.07 -3.32 5.33
C VAL A 9 0.80 -2.78 4.69
N ILE A 10 0.92 -2.33 3.44
CA ILE A 10 -0.16 -1.86 2.60
C ILE A 10 -0.20 -2.74 1.35
N VAL A 11 -1.16 -3.65 1.30
CA VAL A 11 -1.30 -4.62 0.22
C VAL A 11 -2.12 -4.02 -0.90
N THR A 12 -1.61 -4.09 -2.13
CA THR A 12 -2.31 -3.59 -3.32
C THR A 12 -2.16 -4.44 -4.55
N ASP A 13 -3.01 -4.12 -5.52
CA ASP A 13 -2.93 -4.68 -6.85
C ASP A 13 -1.68 -4.19 -7.60
N LEU A 14 -1.37 -4.90 -8.68
CA LEU A 14 -0.18 -4.63 -9.50
C LEU A 14 -0.35 -3.41 -10.42
N LEU A 15 -1.28 -2.49 -10.11
CA LEU A 15 -1.50 -1.28 -10.89
C LEU A 15 -0.40 -0.25 -10.65
N ARG A 16 0.21 0.21 -11.76
CA ARG A 16 1.27 1.23 -11.73
C ARG A 16 0.83 2.54 -11.08
N SER A 17 -0.46 2.88 -11.19
CA SER A 17 -1.05 4.06 -10.57
C SER A 17 -0.95 4.02 -9.05
N TYR A 18 -1.15 2.85 -8.44
CA TYR A 18 -1.07 2.71 -7.01
C TYR A 18 0.37 2.84 -6.51
N GLY A 19 1.33 2.19 -7.18
CA GLY A 19 2.75 2.39 -6.86
C GLY A 19 3.21 3.85 -7.02
N ALA A 20 2.67 4.60 -7.99
CA ALA A 20 2.93 6.04 -8.11
C ALA A 20 2.33 6.83 -6.94
N ALA A 21 1.09 6.53 -6.54
CA ALA A 21 0.45 7.16 -5.39
C ALA A 21 1.22 6.90 -4.09
N MET A 22 1.68 5.68 -3.87
CA MET A 22 2.47 5.30 -2.69
C MET A 22 3.80 6.07 -2.60
N LYS A 23 4.44 6.36 -3.74
CA LYS A 23 5.64 7.21 -3.78
C LYS A 23 5.32 8.66 -3.41
N VAL A 24 4.20 9.20 -3.88
CA VAL A 24 3.77 10.57 -3.56
C VAL A 24 3.42 10.69 -2.07
N ILE A 25 2.78 9.67 -1.50
CA ILE A 25 2.41 9.63 -0.08
C ILE A 25 3.64 9.37 0.81
N GLY A 26 4.71 8.78 0.26
CA GLY A 26 5.95 8.50 0.99
C GLY A 26 5.91 7.21 1.80
N ASN A 27 5.07 6.24 1.41
CA ASN A 27 4.91 4.94 2.08
C ASN A 27 5.18 3.76 1.13
N ALA A 28 5.88 4.01 0.02
CA ALA A 28 6.20 3.02 -0.99
C ALA A 28 7.03 1.84 -0.45
N ASP A 29 7.80 2.06 0.61
CA ASP A 29 8.57 1.04 1.32
C ASP A 29 7.68 0.00 2.03
N ARG A 30 6.43 0.35 2.33
CA ARG A 30 5.45 -0.49 3.03
C ARG A 30 4.47 -1.16 2.07
N GLN A 31 4.65 -0.98 0.76
CA GLN A 31 3.78 -1.53 -0.26
C GLN A 31 4.13 -2.99 -0.55
N GLU A 32 3.16 -3.87 -0.43
CA GLU A 32 3.23 -5.23 -0.97
C GLU A 32 2.30 -5.38 -2.16
N THR A 33 2.79 -6.07 -3.19
CA THR A 33 2.02 -6.37 -4.41
C THR A 33 2.22 -7.82 -4.80
N GLY A 34 1.18 -8.47 -5.31
CA GLY A 34 1.24 -9.87 -5.67
C GLY A 34 -0.10 -10.38 -6.19
N ARG A 35 -0.07 -11.54 -6.85
CA ARG A 35 -1.30 -12.21 -7.26
C ARG A 35 -1.87 -12.93 -6.05
N TRP A 36 -3.15 -12.71 -5.74
CA TRP A 36 -3.88 -13.36 -4.63
C TRP A 36 -3.49 -12.95 -3.20
N ILE A 37 -2.72 -11.86 -3.03
CA ILE A 37 -2.33 -11.39 -1.68
C ILE A 37 -3.35 -10.42 -1.06
N ASN A 38 -4.15 -9.75 -1.90
CA ASN A 38 -5.38 -9.09 -1.49
C ASN A 38 -6.52 -9.99 -1.99
N ASN A 39 -7.45 -10.36 -1.11
CA ASN A 39 -8.63 -11.14 -1.43
C ASN A 39 -9.79 -10.60 -0.59
#